data_AF-A0A2E5C486-F1
#
_entry.id   AF-A0A2E5C486-F1
#
_cell.length_a   1.000
_cell.length_b   1.000
_cell.length_c   1.000
_cell.angle_alpha   90.00
_cell.angle_beta   90.00
_cell.angle_gamma   90.00
#
_symmetry.space_group_name_H-M   'P 1'
#
loop_
_entity.id
_entity.type
_entity.pdbx_description
1 polymer ?
#
loop_
_entity_poly.entity_id
_entity_poly.type
_entity_poly.pdbx_seq_one_letter_code
_entity_poly.pdbx_strand_id
1 'polypeptide(L)'
;MDYQHKRSVGRYAQSLKALDPVIGDLPLRQVHQGTLDEFIQSRRKQGIKANTINRDLAVVRRILNLAARLWRDEYGLTWLETAPLLQMLDCDDARKPYPLSWEEQARLFERLPDHLREMVLFKVNTGLREQEVTCLRWDWEVSIPELKTSVFVIPGNGVKNGEDRLVVMNTEARAVINRQRGKHPEFVFTYTNGKPTDRINTKAWRRAREEAGLPQVRVHDLKHTFGRRLRSRGVSHETRQVLLGHKNGQITTYYSSPEIGELIEAVEKVSWSDRSTPTLTLIRSENSRKFPAIGRRESRGAV
;
A
#
# COMPACT_ATOMS: atom_id res chain seq x y z
N MET A 1 -16.93 12.65 20.77
CA MET A 1 -16.30 11.31 20.63
C MET A 1 -14.94 11.49 19.96
N ASP A 2 -13.86 11.48 20.73
CA ASP A 2 -12.56 12.05 20.35
C ASP A 2 -11.73 11.31 19.29
N TYR A 3 -12.27 10.31 18.60
CA TYR A 3 -11.48 9.47 17.68
C TYR A 3 -12.17 9.06 16.37
N GLN A 4 -13.29 9.68 15.99
CA GLN A 4 -14.02 9.32 14.75
C GLN A 4 -13.19 9.49 13.47
N HIS A 5 -12.19 10.37 13.47
CA HIS A 5 -11.33 10.65 12.31
C HIS A 5 -10.29 9.54 12.04
N LYS A 6 -10.08 8.61 12.98
CA LYS A 6 -9.00 7.62 12.87
C LYS A 6 -9.43 6.44 12.01
N ARG A 7 -8.94 6.42 10.75
CA ARG A 7 -9.21 5.36 9.74
C ARG A 7 -8.99 3.92 10.24
N SER A 8 -8.19 3.71 11.29
CA SER A 8 -7.92 2.39 11.87
C SER A 8 -8.89 1.92 12.95
N VAL A 9 -9.84 2.75 13.41
CA VAL A 9 -10.75 2.41 14.52
C VAL A 9 -11.58 1.17 14.21
N GLY A 10 -12.16 1.07 13.01
CA GLY A 10 -12.93 -0.11 12.62
C GLY A 10 -12.10 -1.40 12.64
N ARG A 11 -10.82 -1.34 12.24
CA ARG A 11 -9.92 -2.49 12.31
C ARG A 11 -9.56 -2.85 13.75
N TYR A 12 -9.34 -1.85 14.61
CA TYR A 12 -9.07 -2.07 16.03
C TYR A 12 -10.27 -2.73 16.71
N ALA A 13 -11.50 -2.27 16.44
CA ALA A 13 -12.71 -2.90 16.95
C ALA A 13 -12.83 -4.37 16.50
N GLN A 14 -12.50 -4.69 15.23
CA GLN A 14 -12.47 -6.08 14.77
C GLN A 14 -11.40 -6.92 15.47
N SER A 15 -10.20 -6.37 15.69
CA SER A 15 -9.15 -7.06 16.44
C SER A 15 -9.58 -7.33 17.87
N LEU A 16 -10.12 -6.31 18.56
CA LEU A 16 -10.59 -6.43 19.93
C LEU A 16 -11.73 -7.44 20.04
N LYS A 17 -12.73 -7.40 19.15
CA LYS A 17 -13.81 -8.39 19.11
C LYS A 17 -13.31 -9.83 18.95
N ALA A 18 -12.21 -10.04 18.22
CA ALA A 18 -11.62 -11.36 18.08
C ALA A 18 -10.83 -11.81 19.32
N LEU A 19 -10.26 -10.85 20.06
CA LEU A 19 -9.46 -11.07 21.27
C LEU A 19 -10.32 -11.21 22.53
N ASP A 20 -11.48 -10.56 22.55
CA ASP A 20 -12.41 -10.47 23.68
C ASP A 20 -12.74 -11.83 24.31
N PRO A 21 -13.03 -12.91 23.55
CA PRO A 21 -13.34 -14.21 24.15
C PRO A 21 -12.18 -14.89 24.89
N VAL A 22 -10.94 -14.42 24.71
CA VAL A 22 -9.74 -15.02 25.29
C VAL A 22 -9.16 -14.14 26.40
N ILE A 23 -9.15 -12.82 26.21
CA ILE A 23 -8.49 -11.89 27.13
C ILE A 23 -9.41 -10.78 27.66
N GLY A 24 -10.70 -10.76 27.29
CA GLY A 24 -11.63 -9.66 27.63
C GLY A 24 -11.86 -9.51 29.13
N ASP A 25 -11.96 -10.63 29.84
CA ASP A 25 -12.19 -10.66 31.29
C ASP A 25 -10.88 -10.64 32.11
N LEU A 26 -9.72 -10.68 31.45
CA LEU A 26 -8.44 -10.71 32.14
C LEU A 26 -8.01 -9.31 32.58
N PRO A 27 -7.57 -9.13 33.84
CA PRO A 27 -6.85 -7.94 34.26
C PRO A 27 -5.63 -7.69 33.38
N LEU A 28 -5.30 -6.43 33.09
CA LEU A 28 -4.15 -6.07 32.23
C LEU A 28 -2.83 -6.75 32.64
N ARG A 29 -2.61 -6.93 33.95
CA ARG A 29 -1.43 -7.60 34.52
C ARG A 29 -1.31 -9.09 34.14
N GLN A 30 -2.41 -9.72 33.75
CA GLN A 30 -2.46 -11.13 33.32
C GLN A 30 -2.34 -11.27 31.80
N VAL A 31 -2.37 -10.18 31.03
CA VAL A 31 -2.26 -10.25 29.57
C VAL A 31 -0.79 -10.30 29.16
N HIS A 32 -0.30 -11.51 28.89
CA HIS A 32 1.09 -11.77 28.45
C HIS A 32 1.14 -12.80 27.30
N GLN A 33 2.35 -13.14 26.83
CA GLN A 33 2.53 -14.05 25.69
C GLN A 33 1.78 -15.38 25.87
N GLY A 34 1.97 -16.06 27.01
CA GLY A 34 1.26 -17.31 27.33
C GLY A 34 -0.28 -17.23 27.22
N THR A 35 -0.91 -16.18 27.75
CA THR A 35 -2.38 -16.00 27.62
C THR A 35 -2.82 -15.74 26.18
N LEU A 36 -1.94 -15.19 25.35
CA LEU A 36 -2.22 -14.94 23.93
C LEU A 36 -1.91 -16.15 23.04
N ASP A 37 -1.21 -17.17 23.55
CA ASP A 37 -0.86 -18.35 22.77
C ASP A 37 -2.14 -19.12 22.37
N GLU A 38 -3.14 -19.23 23.25
CA GLU A 38 -4.43 -19.82 22.91
C GLU A 38 -5.10 -19.08 21.75
N PHE A 39 -5.13 -17.75 21.81
CA PHE A 39 -5.64 -16.92 20.71
C PHE A 39 -4.85 -17.17 19.41
N ILE A 40 -3.52 -17.17 19.48
CA ILE A 40 -2.66 -17.41 18.30
C ILE A 40 -2.95 -18.78 17.69
N GLN A 41 -3.05 -19.83 18.50
CA GLN A 41 -3.33 -21.19 18.02
C GLN A 41 -4.73 -21.32 17.44
N SER A 42 -5.74 -20.72 18.08
CA SER A 42 -7.11 -20.68 17.55
C SER A 42 -7.16 -20.01 16.18
N ARG A 43 -6.49 -18.87 16.01
CA ARG A 43 -6.44 -18.14 14.73
C ARG A 43 -5.67 -18.91 13.65
N ARG A 44 -4.60 -19.62 14.02
CA ARG A 44 -3.88 -20.52 13.11
C ARG A 44 -4.75 -21.68 12.66
N LYS A 45 -5.51 -22.31 13.57
CA LYS A 45 -6.48 -23.38 13.25
C LYS A 45 -7.57 -22.90 12.28
N GLN A 46 -7.99 -21.64 12.39
CA GLN A 46 -8.91 -20.99 11.44
C GLN A 46 -8.28 -20.66 10.07
N GLY A 47 -6.99 -20.97 9.84
CA GLY A 47 -6.29 -20.67 8.60
C GLY A 47 -5.95 -19.19 8.41
N ILE A 48 -5.98 -18.39 9.47
CA ILE A 48 -5.67 -16.95 9.40
C ILE A 48 -4.15 -16.75 9.26
N LYS A 49 -3.76 -15.93 8.30
CA LYS A 49 -2.35 -15.61 8.00
C LYS A 49 -1.64 -14.92 9.18
N ALA A 50 -0.36 -15.22 9.36
CA ALA A 50 0.49 -14.67 10.41
C ALA A 50 0.47 -13.13 10.48
N ASN A 51 0.54 -12.44 9.33
CA ASN A 51 0.47 -10.98 9.29
C ASN A 51 -0.86 -10.42 9.83
N THR A 52 -1.97 -11.14 9.66
CA THR A 52 -3.26 -10.73 10.22
C THR A 52 -3.28 -10.91 11.73
N ILE A 53 -2.73 -12.01 12.23
CA ILE A 53 -2.56 -12.26 13.67
C ILE A 53 -1.64 -11.20 14.29
N ASN A 54 -0.52 -10.87 13.65
CA ASN A 54 0.37 -9.80 14.11
C ASN A 54 -0.30 -8.44 14.18
N ARG A 55 -1.26 -8.15 13.29
CA ARG A 55 -2.07 -6.92 13.38
C ARG A 55 -2.98 -6.94 14.60
N ASP A 56 -3.56 -8.08 14.95
CA ASP A 56 -4.38 -8.24 16.15
C ASP A 56 -3.50 -8.07 17.41
N LEU A 57 -2.34 -8.74 17.46
CA LEU A 57 -1.35 -8.62 18.55
C LEU A 57 -0.77 -7.20 18.67
N ALA A 58 -0.63 -6.46 17.57
CA ALA A 58 -0.16 -5.08 17.60
C ALA A 58 -1.13 -4.14 18.33
N VAL A 59 -2.43 -4.44 18.32
CA VAL A 59 -3.43 -3.68 19.10
C VAL A 59 -3.22 -3.92 20.59
N VAL A 60 -3.09 -5.19 21.00
CA VAL A 60 -2.81 -5.55 22.40
C VAL A 60 -1.50 -4.92 22.86
N ARG A 61 -0.42 -5.07 22.08
CA ARG A 61 0.87 -4.45 22.36
C ARG A 61 0.73 -2.93 22.56
N ARG A 62 -0.05 -2.26 21.70
CA ARG A 62 -0.27 -0.81 21.81
C ARG A 62 -0.99 -0.45 23.11
N ILE A 63 -2.03 -1.20 23.48
CA ILE A 63 -2.80 -1.00 24.72
C ILE A 63 -1.89 -1.18 25.94
N LEU A 64 -1.14 -2.29 26.02
CA LEU A 64 -0.25 -2.56 27.16
C LEU A 64 0.86 -1.51 27.28
N ASN A 65 1.42 -1.04 26.16
CA ASN A 65 2.39 0.07 26.18
C ASN A 65 1.78 1.39 26.64
N LEU A 66 0.51 1.66 26.29
CA LEU A 66 -0.19 2.86 26.75
C LEU A 66 -0.47 2.77 28.25
N ALA A 67 -0.97 1.63 28.73
CA ALA A 67 -1.21 1.35 30.14
C ALA A 67 0.07 1.51 30.99
N ALA A 68 1.22 1.08 30.47
CA ALA A 68 2.49 1.15 31.19
C ALA A 68 3.20 2.52 31.12
N ARG A 69 2.89 3.37 30.14
CA ARG A 69 3.71 4.56 29.85
C ARG A 69 2.94 5.88 29.84
N LEU A 70 1.70 5.88 29.35
CA LEU A 70 0.95 7.12 29.11
C LEU A 70 -0.32 7.23 29.97
N TRP A 71 -1.12 6.17 30.05
CA TRP A 71 -2.35 6.20 30.83
C TRP A 71 -2.03 6.23 32.31
N ARG A 72 -2.86 6.98 33.05
CA ARG A 72 -2.80 7.12 34.49
C ARG A 72 -4.16 6.81 35.09
N ASP A 73 -4.18 6.30 36.31
CA ASP A 73 -5.39 6.15 37.11
C ASP A 73 -5.72 7.47 37.84
N GLU A 74 -6.73 7.42 38.71
CA GLU A 74 -7.17 8.57 39.52
C GLU A 74 -6.11 9.09 40.50
N TYR A 75 -5.07 8.29 40.78
CA TYR A 75 -3.96 8.64 41.66
C TYR A 75 -2.71 9.07 40.89
N GLY A 76 -2.77 9.16 39.56
CA GLY A 76 -1.63 9.53 38.72
C GLY A 76 -0.60 8.41 38.54
N LEU A 77 -0.94 7.15 38.86
CA LEU A 77 -0.09 5.98 38.68
C LEU A 77 -0.36 5.29 37.35
N THR A 78 0.65 4.60 36.80
CA THR A 78 0.45 3.79 35.60
C THR A 78 -0.35 2.53 35.90
N TRP A 79 -1.17 2.11 34.94
CA TRP A 79 -1.97 0.89 35.06
C TRP A 79 -1.14 -0.40 35.04
N LEU A 80 0.09 -0.30 34.51
CA LEU A 80 1.11 -1.35 34.52
C LEU A 80 2.46 -0.72 34.88
N GLU A 81 3.29 -1.46 35.62
CA GLU A 81 4.69 -1.05 35.85
C GLU A 81 5.51 -1.20 34.57
N THR A 82 5.37 -2.34 33.89
CA THR A 82 6.04 -2.65 32.64
C THR A 82 5.11 -3.37 31.68
N ALA A 83 5.22 -3.07 30.38
CA ALA A 83 4.47 -3.79 29.35
C ALA A 83 5.21 -5.10 29.02
N PRO A 84 4.51 -6.25 29.00
CA PRO A 84 5.14 -7.52 28.67
C PRO A 84 5.57 -7.56 27.20
N LEU A 85 6.63 -8.32 26.92
CA LEU A 85 7.12 -8.52 25.58
C LEU A 85 6.20 -9.52 24.85
N LEU A 86 5.56 -9.06 23.78
CA LEU A 86 4.77 -9.92 22.88
C LEU A 86 5.60 -10.24 21.65
N GLN A 87 5.81 -11.51 21.34
CA GLN A 87 6.55 -11.92 20.15
C GLN A 87 5.62 -11.89 18.92
N MET A 88 6.09 -11.28 17.83
CA MET A 88 5.37 -11.32 16.55
C MET A 88 5.71 -12.59 15.80
N LEU A 89 4.75 -13.11 15.05
CA LEU A 89 4.92 -14.28 14.21
C LEU A 89 5.73 -13.95 12.95
N ASP A 90 6.57 -14.88 12.53
CA ASP A 90 7.26 -14.76 11.24
C ASP A 90 6.25 -14.75 10.08
N CYS A 91 6.50 -13.88 9.11
CA CYS A 91 5.61 -13.62 7.98
C CYS A 91 6.30 -13.98 6.66
N ASP A 92 6.43 -15.28 6.40
CA ASP A 92 7.09 -15.79 5.18
C ASP A 92 6.17 -15.80 3.95
N ASP A 93 4.89 -15.51 4.12
CA ASP A 93 3.85 -15.58 3.08
C ASP A 93 3.66 -14.26 2.32
N ALA A 94 4.62 -13.34 2.43
CA ALA A 94 4.61 -12.06 1.73
C ALA A 94 4.65 -12.29 0.22
N ARG A 95 3.53 -11.99 -0.43
CA ARG A 95 3.42 -12.17 -1.87
C ARG A 95 4.34 -11.18 -2.60
N LYS A 96 5.12 -11.72 -3.55
CA LYS A 96 5.99 -10.91 -4.42
C LYS A 96 5.16 -10.03 -5.37
N PRO A 97 5.61 -8.79 -5.65
CA PRO A 97 5.03 -7.93 -6.68
C PRO A 97 4.97 -8.61 -8.05
N TYR A 98 3.91 -8.36 -8.82
CA TYR A 98 3.77 -8.86 -10.19
C TYR A 98 3.67 -7.71 -11.20
N PRO A 99 4.79 -7.10 -11.63
CA PRO A 99 4.74 -6.04 -12.65
C PRO A 99 4.34 -6.63 -14.01
N LEU A 100 3.39 -5.98 -14.69
CA LEU A 100 2.86 -6.42 -15.99
C LEU A 100 3.85 -6.17 -17.13
N SER A 101 3.93 -7.12 -18.08
CA SER A 101 4.48 -6.85 -19.40
C SER A 101 3.53 -5.99 -20.24
N TRP A 102 4.01 -5.45 -21.36
CA TRP A 102 3.16 -4.70 -22.30
C TRP A 102 2.08 -5.58 -22.94
N GLU A 103 2.41 -6.83 -23.27
CA GLU A 103 1.45 -7.80 -23.82
C GLU A 103 0.38 -8.18 -22.81
N GLU A 104 0.77 -8.41 -21.55
CA GLU A 104 -0.18 -8.65 -20.46
C GLU A 104 -1.09 -7.45 -20.22
N GLN A 105 -0.54 -6.24 -20.26
CA GLN A 105 -1.34 -5.01 -20.17
C GLN A 105 -2.36 -4.94 -21.32
N ALA A 106 -1.94 -5.17 -22.56
CA ALA A 106 -2.82 -5.11 -23.73
C ALA A 106 -3.99 -6.10 -23.60
N ARG A 107 -3.70 -7.37 -23.28
CA ARG A 107 -4.73 -8.41 -23.06
C ARG A 107 -5.69 -8.06 -21.94
N LEU A 108 -5.17 -7.53 -20.82
CA LEU A 108 -6.00 -7.11 -19.70
C LEU A 108 -6.92 -5.94 -20.08
N PHE A 109 -6.38 -4.94 -20.78
CA PHE A 109 -7.11 -3.71 -21.11
C PHE A 109 -8.22 -3.94 -22.13
N GLU A 110 -8.03 -4.88 -23.06
CA GLU A 110 -9.05 -5.30 -24.02
C GLU A 110 -10.32 -5.79 -23.32
N ARG A 111 -10.18 -6.47 -22.16
CA ARG A 111 -11.30 -7.04 -21.39
C ARG A 111 -11.93 -6.06 -20.38
N LEU A 112 -11.34 -4.88 -20.15
CA LEU A 112 -11.88 -3.90 -19.20
C LEU A 112 -12.99 -3.05 -19.84
N PRO A 113 -14.09 -2.74 -19.11
CA PRO A 113 -15.06 -1.75 -19.57
C PRO A 113 -14.44 -0.35 -19.58
N ASP A 114 -14.93 0.54 -20.46
CA ASP A 114 -14.27 1.83 -20.76
C ASP A 114 -13.99 2.70 -19.51
N HIS A 115 -14.97 2.84 -18.61
CA HIS A 115 -14.80 3.62 -17.38
C HIS A 115 -13.65 3.07 -16.50
N LEU A 116 -13.49 1.75 -16.45
CA LEU A 116 -12.44 1.08 -15.69
C LEU A 116 -11.11 1.10 -16.43
N ARG A 117 -11.13 0.98 -17.76
CA ARG A 117 -9.94 1.04 -18.62
C ARG A 117 -9.21 2.37 -18.45
N GLU A 118 -9.92 3.49 -18.47
CA GLU A 118 -9.32 4.82 -18.29
C GLU A 118 -8.70 4.98 -16.90
N MET A 119 -9.40 4.56 -15.83
CA MET A 119 -8.84 4.56 -14.47
C MET A 119 -7.58 3.71 -14.33
N VAL A 120 -7.59 2.50 -14.90
CA VAL A 120 -6.47 1.57 -14.85
C VAL A 120 -5.28 2.09 -15.68
N LEU A 121 -5.55 2.72 -16.83
CA LEU A 121 -4.54 3.37 -17.67
C LEU A 121 -3.87 4.54 -16.93
N PHE A 122 -4.65 5.39 -16.28
CA PHE A 122 -4.10 6.48 -15.47
C PHE A 122 -3.25 5.93 -14.33
N LYS A 123 -3.74 4.89 -13.63
CA LYS A 123 -3.05 4.28 -12.50
C LYS A 123 -1.71 3.64 -12.88
N VAL A 124 -1.64 2.93 -14.00
CA VAL A 124 -0.39 2.26 -14.43
C VAL A 124 0.67 3.26 -14.92
N ASN A 125 0.26 4.48 -15.30
CA ASN A 125 1.14 5.56 -15.73
C ASN A 125 1.51 6.57 -14.64
N THR A 126 0.89 6.52 -13.46
CA THR A 126 1.15 7.45 -12.34
C THR A 126 1.61 6.76 -11.05
N GLY A 127 1.39 5.44 -10.92
CA GLY A 127 1.81 4.69 -9.74
C GLY A 127 1.09 5.07 -8.45
N LEU A 128 -0.06 5.74 -8.55
CA LEU A 128 -0.88 6.13 -7.40
C LEU A 128 -1.44 4.91 -6.65
N ARG A 129 -1.78 5.09 -5.38
CA ARG A 129 -2.58 4.13 -4.61
C ARG A 129 -4.01 4.10 -5.19
N GLU A 130 -4.74 3.00 -4.96
CA GLU A 130 -6.11 2.88 -5.48
C GLU A 130 -7.01 4.03 -5.02
N GLN A 131 -6.99 4.33 -3.71
CA GLN A 131 -7.76 5.44 -3.14
C GLN A 131 -7.36 6.82 -3.68
N GLU A 132 -6.07 7.02 -4.01
CA GLU A 132 -5.57 8.27 -4.61
C GLU A 132 -6.16 8.48 -6.02
N VAL A 133 -6.42 7.39 -6.77
CA VAL A 133 -7.05 7.45 -8.09
C VAL A 133 -8.57 7.63 -7.96
N THR A 134 -9.22 6.83 -7.11
CA THR A 134 -10.68 6.81 -7.01
C THR A 134 -11.27 8.09 -6.41
N CYS A 135 -10.50 8.77 -5.56
CA CYS A 135 -10.91 10.04 -4.95
C CYS A 135 -10.29 11.27 -5.62
N LEU A 136 -9.68 11.13 -6.81
CA LEU A 136 -9.03 12.25 -7.50
C LEU A 136 -10.08 13.31 -7.90
N ARG A 137 -9.82 14.57 -7.54
CA ARG A 137 -10.74 15.70 -7.77
C ARG A 137 -10.11 16.74 -8.71
N TRP A 138 -10.96 17.44 -9.45
CA TRP A 138 -10.53 18.49 -10.38
C TRP A 138 -9.94 19.70 -9.68
N ASP A 139 -10.39 20.01 -8.45
CA ASP A 139 -9.86 21.12 -7.65
C ASP A 139 -8.42 20.89 -7.15
N TRP A 140 -7.88 19.67 -7.34
CA TRP A 140 -6.49 19.33 -7.04
C TRP A 140 -5.56 19.49 -8.25
N GLU A 141 -6.10 19.81 -9.43
CA GLU A 141 -5.32 20.06 -10.63
C GLU A 141 -4.68 21.46 -10.57
N VAL A 142 -3.36 21.53 -10.72
CA VAL A 142 -2.58 22.77 -10.74
C VAL A 142 -1.97 22.93 -12.12
N SER A 143 -2.25 24.06 -12.77
CA SER A 143 -1.63 24.43 -14.04
C SER A 143 -0.21 24.95 -13.82
N ILE A 144 0.72 24.52 -14.66
CA ILE A 144 2.11 24.97 -14.69
C ILE A 144 2.37 25.59 -16.08
N PRO A 145 2.11 26.90 -16.24
CA PRO A 145 2.22 27.58 -17.53
C PRO A 145 3.61 27.44 -18.17
N GLU A 146 4.67 27.45 -17.37
CA GLU A 146 6.07 27.36 -17.82
C GLU A 146 6.36 26.06 -18.56
N LEU A 147 5.70 24.97 -18.14
CA LEU A 147 5.83 23.63 -18.73
C LEU A 147 4.68 23.29 -19.68
N LYS A 148 3.74 24.23 -19.91
CA LYS A 148 2.54 24.05 -20.74
C LYS A 148 1.76 22.77 -20.39
N THR A 149 1.71 22.44 -19.11
CA THR A 149 1.11 21.20 -18.60
C THR A 149 0.47 21.44 -17.24
N SER A 150 -0.29 20.47 -16.75
CA SER A 150 -0.79 20.46 -15.38
C SER A 150 -0.25 19.26 -14.60
N VAL A 151 -0.34 19.35 -13.28
CA VAL A 151 -0.06 18.29 -12.31
C VAL A 151 -1.21 18.19 -11.32
N PHE A 152 -1.33 17.09 -10.58
CA PHE A 152 -2.24 17.04 -9.42
C PHE A 152 -1.46 17.13 -8.12
N VAL A 153 -2.00 17.84 -7.14
CA VAL A 153 -1.50 17.86 -5.76
C VAL A 153 -2.58 17.28 -4.85
N ILE A 154 -2.45 16.00 -4.51
CA ILE A 154 -3.40 15.32 -3.63
C ILE A 154 -3.11 15.73 -2.18
N PRO A 155 -4.05 16.35 -1.46
CA PRO A 155 -3.80 16.82 -0.10
C PRO A 155 -3.50 15.67 0.87
N GLY A 156 -2.61 15.92 1.84
CA GLY A 156 -2.16 14.93 2.81
C GLY A 156 -3.26 14.30 3.66
N ASN A 157 -4.38 15.00 3.88
CA ASN A 157 -5.58 14.46 4.53
C ASN A 157 -6.27 13.34 3.73
N GLY A 158 -6.04 13.29 2.41
CA GLY A 158 -6.47 12.25 1.48
C GLY A 158 -5.48 11.09 1.38
N VAL A 159 -4.19 11.33 1.61
CA VAL A 159 -3.11 10.35 1.44
C VAL A 159 -2.87 9.53 2.71
N LYS A 160 -2.50 8.25 2.55
CA LYS A 160 -2.20 7.34 3.68
C LYS A 160 -1.09 7.86 4.62
N ASN A 161 -0.28 8.79 4.15
CA ASN A 161 0.97 9.23 4.77
C ASN A 161 0.88 10.60 5.45
N GLY A 162 -0.23 11.34 5.27
CA GLY A 162 -0.42 12.67 5.88
C GLY A 162 0.33 13.81 5.19
N GLU A 163 1.03 13.54 4.10
CA GLU A 163 1.81 14.51 3.31
C GLU A 163 1.17 14.65 1.93
N ASP A 164 1.24 15.87 1.38
CA ASP A 164 0.75 16.17 0.04
C ASP A 164 1.49 15.31 -0.99
N ARG A 165 0.77 14.86 -2.02
CA ARG A 165 1.31 14.01 -3.06
C ARG A 165 1.23 14.73 -4.40
N LEU A 166 2.40 15.12 -4.91
CA LEU A 166 2.56 15.56 -6.29
C LEU A 166 2.37 14.36 -7.24
N VAL A 167 1.56 14.56 -8.27
CA VAL A 167 1.30 13.62 -9.35
C VAL A 167 1.66 14.27 -10.67
N VAL A 168 2.83 13.92 -11.18
CA VAL A 168 3.21 14.24 -12.55
C VAL A 168 2.61 13.22 -13.51
N MET A 169 2.30 13.67 -14.72
CA MET A 169 1.60 12.88 -15.72
C MET A 169 2.42 12.81 -17.01
N ASN A 170 2.59 11.60 -17.54
CA ASN A 170 3.08 11.42 -18.90
C ASN A 170 1.98 11.70 -19.93
N THR A 171 2.32 11.63 -21.21
CA THR A 171 1.38 11.84 -22.33
C THR A 171 0.13 10.96 -22.24
N GLU A 172 0.27 9.68 -21.90
CA GLU A 172 -0.86 8.76 -21.74
C GLU A 172 -1.80 9.14 -20.59
N ALA A 173 -1.24 9.46 -19.43
CA ALA A 173 -2.02 9.90 -18.27
C ALA A 173 -2.75 11.22 -18.56
N ARG A 174 -2.09 12.17 -19.24
CA ARG A 174 -2.72 13.44 -19.67
C ARG A 174 -3.85 13.22 -20.66
N ALA A 175 -3.68 12.30 -21.62
CA ALA A 175 -4.72 11.94 -22.57
C ALA A 175 -5.96 11.37 -21.85
N VAL A 176 -5.77 10.53 -20.82
CA VAL A 176 -6.88 10.05 -19.97
C VAL A 176 -7.59 11.21 -19.30
N ILE A 177 -6.86 12.12 -18.65
CA ILE A 177 -7.45 13.27 -17.95
C ILE A 177 -8.28 14.13 -18.91
N ASN A 178 -7.75 14.42 -20.09
CA ASN A 178 -8.48 15.19 -21.10
C ASN A 178 -9.77 14.49 -21.55
N ARG A 179 -9.77 13.15 -21.67
CA ARG A 179 -11.00 12.36 -21.95
C ARG A 179 -11.98 12.30 -20.78
N GLN A 180 -11.57 12.65 -19.56
CA GLN A 180 -12.47 12.72 -18.41
C GLN A 180 -13.10 14.11 -18.22
N ARG A 181 -12.54 15.16 -18.83
CA ARG A 181 -13.08 16.52 -18.71
C ARG A 181 -14.53 16.58 -19.18
N GLY A 182 -15.36 17.30 -18.42
CA GLY A 182 -16.78 17.47 -18.70
C GLY A 182 -17.69 16.29 -18.30
N LYS A 183 -17.14 15.14 -17.89
CA LYS A 183 -17.97 13.98 -17.47
C LYS A 183 -18.55 14.12 -16.06
N HIS A 184 -17.84 14.81 -15.17
CA HIS A 184 -18.30 15.04 -13.80
C HIS A 184 -17.68 16.33 -13.24
N PRO A 185 -18.43 17.15 -12.47
CA PRO A 185 -17.97 18.46 -12.00
C PRO A 185 -16.86 18.40 -10.94
N GLU A 186 -16.89 17.39 -10.05
CA GLU A 186 -15.98 17.32 -8.89
C GLU A 186 -14.86 16.26 -9.05
N PHE A 187 -15.23 15.01 -9.31
CA PHE A 187 -14.29 13.89 -9.43
C PHE A 187 -13.81 13.66 -10.87
N VAL A 188 -12.55 13.28 -11.01
CA VAL A 188 -11.95 12.91 -12.30
C VAL A 188 -12.49 11.57 -12.80
N PHE A 189 -12.72 10.62 -11.90
CA PHE A 189 -13.17 9.28 -12.24
C PHE A 189 -14.48 8.92 -11.54
N THR A 190 -15.50 8.61 -12.34
CA THR A 190 -16.84 8.24 -11.86
C THR A 190 -17.39 7.02 -12.60
N TYR A 191 -18.42 6.40 -12.04
CA TYR A 191 -19.24 5.42 -12.75
C TYR A 191 -20.17 6.09 -13.74
N THR A 192 -20.72 5.31 -14.67
CA THR A 192 -21.66 5.75 -15.71
C THR A 192 -22.91 6.47 -15.16
N ASN A 193 -23.23 6.30 -13.88
CA ASN A 193 -24.36 6.97 -13.21
C ASN A 193 -23.95 8.24 -12.43
N GLY A 194 -22.75 8.76 -12.67
CA GLY A 194 -22.23 9.96 -12.00
C GLY A 194 -21.76 9.73 -10.57
N LYS A 195 -21.88 8.51 -10.00
CA LYS A 195 -21.39 8.23 -8.65
C LYS A 195 -19.86 8.11 -8.66
N PRO A 196 -19.15 8.64 -7.65
CA PRO A 196 -17.72 8.41 -7.49
C PRO A 196 -17.41 6.91 -7.45
N THR A 197 -16.32 6.52 -8.10
CA THR A 197 -15.84 5.14 -7.97
C THR A 197 -15.25 4.96 -6.58
N ASP A 198 -15.68 3.94 -5.83
CA ASP A 198 -15.12 3.65 -4.50
C ASP A 198 -13.90 2.72 -4.54
N ARG A 199 -13.79 1.92 -5.61
CA ARG A 199 -12.74 0.91 -5.81
C ARG A 199 -12.56 0.56 -7.29
N ILE A 200 -11.34 0.22 -7.66
CA ILE A 200 -10.98 -0.37 -8.97
C ILE A 200 -11.15 -1.90 -8.90
N ASN A 201 -10.90 -2.53 -7.75
CA ASN A 201 -11.01 -3.99 -7.56
C ASN A 201 -12.47 -4.48 -7.48
N THR A 202 -13.22 -4.24 -8.55
CA THR A 202 -14.63 -4.56 -8.72
C THR A 202 -14.83 -5.97 -9.29
N LYS A 203 -16.09 -6.41 -9.43
CA LYS A 203 -16.40 -7.65 -10.16
C LYS A 203 -15.89 -7.59 -11.61
N ALA A 204 -16.01 -6.44 -12.26
CA ALA A 204 -15.53 -6.24 -13.63
C ALA A 204 -14.00 -6.39 -13.73
N TRP A 205 -13.24 -5.81 -12.80
CA TRP A 205 -11.79 -6.03 -12.74
C TRP A 205 -11.42 -7.51 -12.60
N ARG A 206 -12.10 -8.23 -11.69
CA ARG A 206 -11.81 -9.65 -11.42
C ARG A 206 -12.13 -10.53 -12.62
N ARG A 207 -13.24 -10.26 -13.29
CA ARG A 207 -13.63 -10.93 -14.53
C ARG A 207 -12.62 -10.67 -15.65
N ALA A 208 -12.26 -9.40 -15.88
CA ALA A 208 -11.34 -9.01 -16.94
C ALA A 208 -9.95 -9.67 -16.79
N ARG A 209 -9.41 -9.72 -15.56
CA ARG A 209 -8.13 -10.39 -15.32
C ARG A 209 -8.21 -11.92 -15.45
N GLU A 210 -9.37 -12.54 -15.16
CA GLU A 210 -9.57 -13.97 -15.35
C GLU A 210 -9.63 -14.31 -16.85
N GLU A 211 -10.42 -13.55 -17.62
CA GLU A 211 -10.52 -13.67 -19.08
C GLU A 211 -9.20 -13.37 -19.82
N ALA A 212 -8.36 -12.51 -19.23
CA ALA A 212 -7.02 -12.21 -19.76
C ALA A 212 -5.94 -13.25 -19.38
N GLY A 213 -6.28 -14.29 -18.60
CA GLY A 213 -5.33 -15.29 -18.13
C GLY A 213 -4.37 -14.78 -17.04
N LEU A 214 -4.79 -13.76 -16.29
CA LEU A 214 -4.02 -13.05 -15.26
C LEU A 214 -4.71 -13.04 -13.88
N PRO A 215 -5.26 -14.18 -13.37
CA PRO A 215 -6.02 -14.23 -12.12
C PRO A 215 -5.21 -13.82 -10.89
N GLN A 216 -3.88 -13.83 -11.00
CA GLN A 216 -2.97 -13.39 -9.96
C GLN A 216 -2.90 -11.86 -9.85
N VAL A 217 -3.10 -11.10 -10.93
CA VAL A 217 -2.86 -9.65 -10.96
C VAL A 217 -3.82 -8.91 -10.03
N ARG A 218 -3.26 -7.98 -9.23
CA ARG A 218 -3.99 -7.10 -8.32
C ARG A 218 -3.95 -5.67 -8.84
N VAL A 219 -4.92 -4.86 -8.43
CA VAL A 219 -4.91 -3.41 -8.71
C VAL A 219 -3.61 -2.74 -8.23
N HIS A 220 -3.04 -3.18 -7.11
CA HIS A 220 -1.77 -2.66 -6.60
C HIS A 220 -0.56 -3.04 -7.46
N ASP A 221 -0.64 -4.11 -8.24
CA ASP A 221 0.43 -4.50 -9.15
C ASP A 221 0.63 -3.49 -10.29
N LEU A 222 -0.38 -2.65 -10.59
CA LEU A 222 -0.24 -1.52 -11.52
C LEU A 222 0.77 -0.47 -11.00
N LYS A 223 0.79 -0.24 -9.67
CA LYS A 223 1.81 0.62 -9.05
C LYS A 223 3.20 -0.02 -9.14
N HIS A 224 3.28 -1.33 -8.92
CA HIS A 224 4.55 -2.06 -9.08
C HIS A 224 5.03 -2.05 -10.54
N THR A 225 4.11 -2.13 -11.49
CA THR A 225 4.38 -2.02 -12.93
C THR A 225 5.01 -0.66 -13.25
N PHE A 226 4.39 0.44 -12.81
CA PHE A 226 4.94 1.79 -12.96
C PHE A 226 6.37 1.90 -12.39
N GLY A 227 6.56 1.49 -11.13
CA GLY A 227 7.88 1.54 -10.49
C GLY A 227 8.93 0.66 -11.18
N ARG A 228 8.51 -0.49 -11.76
CA ARG A 228 9.39 -1.38 -12.53
C ARG A 228 9.78 -0.76 -13.86
N ARG A 229 8.84 -0.11 -14.57
CA ARG A 229 9.11 0.58 -15.85
C ARG A 229 10.06 1.75 -15.67
N LEU A 230 9.85 2.58 -14.64
CA LEU A 230 10.81 3.64 -14.29
C LEU A 230 12.21 3.05 -14.06
N ARG A 231 12.31 1.94 -13.33
CA ARG A 231 13.60 1.27 -13.07
C ARG A 231 14.26 0.77 -14.36
N SER A 232 13.51 0.12 -15.25
CA SER A 232 14.07 -0.39 -16.51
C SER A 232 14.53 0.73 -17.45
N ARG A 233 13.99 1.94 -17.28
CA ARG A 233 14.35 3.15 -18.02
C ARG A 233 15.48 3.96 -17.36
N GLY A 234 16.16 3.40 -16.37
CA GLY A 234 17.28 4.05 -15.70
C GLY A 234 16.91 5.22 -14.78
N VAL A 235 15.63 5.40 -14.44
CA VAL A 235 15.23 6.46 -13.51
C VAL A 235 15.82 6.16 -12.12
N SER A 236 16.44 7.19 -11.52
CA SER A 236 17.14 7.09 -10.23
C SER A 236 16.24 6.51 -9.13
N HIS A 237 16.85 5.93 -8.09
CA HIS A 237 16.07 5.40 -6.97
C HIS A 237 15.30 6.50 -6.25
N GLU A 238 15.93 7.64 -6.02
CA GLU A 238 15.35 8.81 -5.35
C GLU A 238 14.14 9.36 -6.10
N THR A 239 14.28 9.65 -7.40
CA THR A 239 13.17 10.09 -8.26
C THR A 239 12.03 9.08 -8.24
N ARG A 240 12.33 7.77 -8.24
CA ARG A 240 11.29 6.73 -8.10
C ARG A 240 10.58 6.76 -6.74
N GLN A 241 11.28 7.05 -5.63
CA GLN A 241 10.66 7.18 -4.31
C GLN A 241 9.66 8.34 -4.30
N VAL A 242 10.05 9.50 -4.87
CA VAL A 242 9.21 10.68 -5.03
C VAL A 242 7.96 10.34 -5.86
N LEU A 243 8.16 9.81 -7.07
CA LEU A 243 7.06 9.45 -7.98
C LEU A 243 6.11 8.40 -7.40
N LEU A 244 6.61 7.44 -6.60
CA LEU A 244 5.81 6.43 -5.93
C LEU A 244 5.22 6.87 -4.58
N GLY A 245 5.51 8.09 -4.12
CA GLY A 245 5.04 8.64 -2.84
C GLY A 245 5.41 7.77 -1.66
N HIS A 246 6.66 7.30 -1.66
CA HIS A 246 7.28 6.69 -0.50
C HIS A 246 7.77 7.79 0.44
N LYS A 247 7.61 7.58 1.75
CA LYS A 247 8.10 8.55 2.75
C LYS A 247 9.62 8.56 2.72
N ASN A 248 10.19 9.62 2.17
CA ASN A 248 11.49 10.10 2.60
C ASN A 248 11.20 11.29 3.51
N GLY A 249 11.70 11.27 4.75
CA GLY A 249 11.38 12.24 5.81
C GLY A 249 11.81 13.69 5.55
N GLN A 250 12.00 14.09 4.29
CA GLN A 250 12.53 15.38 3.85
C GLN A 250 11.96 15.82 2.49
N ILE A 251 10.80 15.33 2.04
CA ILE A 251 10.18 15.90 0.83
C ILE A 251 9.39 17.14 1.27
N THR A 252 10.02 18.30 1.13
CA THR A 252 9.38 19.61 1.20
C THR A 252 8.30 19.73 0.13
N THR A 253 7.15 20.30 0.49
CA THR A 253 5.99 20.56 -0.40
C THR A 253 6.29 21.56 -1.53
N TYR A 254 7.50 22.12 -1.57
CA TYR A 254 7.94 23.10 -2.56
C TYR A 254 8.77 22.40 -3.63
N TYR A 255 8.15 22.18 -4.80
CA TYR A 255 8.86 21.81 -6.01
C TYR A 255 9.02 23.05 -6.89
N SER A 256 10.22 23.28 -7.39
CA SER A 256 10.48 24.26 -8.44
C SER A 256 10.01 23.75 -9.80
N SER A 257 9.68 24.65 -10.74
CA SER A 257 9.29 24.24 -12.10
C SER A 257 10.33 23.36 -12.81
N PRO A 258 11.66 23.59 -12.69
CA PRO A 258 12.68 22.69 -13.23
C PRO A 258 12.59 21.27 -12.65
N GLU A 259 12.45 21.13 -11.32
CA GLU A 259 12.30 19.81 -10.68
C GLU A 259 11.03 19.09 -11.17
N ILE A 260 9.92 19.80 -11.33
CA ILE A 260 8.70 19.22 -11.91
C ILE A 260 8.96 18.79 -13.37
N GLY A 261 9.72 19.58 -14.14
CA GLY A 261 10.17 19.23 -15.48
C GLY A 261 10.94 17.90 -15.51
N GLU A 262 11.93 17.74 -14.64
CA GLU A 262 12.71 16.49 -14.51
C GLU A 262 11.82 15.28 -14.16
N LEU A 263 10.84 15.48 -13.26
CA LEU A 263 9.87 14.45 -12.90
C LEU A 263 8.97 14.08 -14.09
N ILE A 264 8.55 15.05 -14.90
CA ILE A 264 7.76 14.84 -16.11
C ILE A 264 8.57 14.05 -17.15
N GLU A 265 9.81 14.44 -17.41
CA GLU A 265 10.71 13.71 -18.30
C GLU A 265 10.92 12.26 -17.84
N ALA A 266 11.04 12.04 -16.53
CA ALA A 266 11.19 10.71 -15.96
C ALA A 266 9.96 9.83 -16.19
N VAL A 267 8.73 10.37 -16.04
CA VAL A 267 7.51 9.59 -16.29
C VAL A 267 7.21 9.41 -17.79
N GLU A 268 7.66 10.33 -18.64
CA GLU A 268 7.49 10.22 -20.09
C GLU A 268 8.24 9.01 -20.66
N LYS A 269 9.39 8.64 -20.07
CA LYS A 269 10.14 7.41 -20.42
C LYS A 269 9.31 6.12 -20.25
N VAL A 270 8.22 6.16 -19.49
CA VAL A 270 7.32 5.03 -19.25
C VAL A 270 6.20 4.93 -20.28
N SER A 271 6.04 5.93 -21.16
CA SER A 271 5.03 5.96 -22.20
C SER A 271 5.11 4.76 -23.15
N TRP A 272 3.95 4.34 -23.67
CA TRP A 272 3.80 3.16 -24.52
C TRP A 272 4.55 3.28 -25.86
N SER A 273 4.84 4.50 -26.30
CA SER A 273 5.55 4.79 -27.56
C SER A 273 6.95 4.17 -27.65
N ASP A 274 7.52 3.74 -26.54
CA ASP A 274 8.85 3.17 -26.49
C ASP A 274 8.78 1.65 -26.14
N ARG A 275 8.88 0.81 -27.17
CA ARG A 275 8.66 -0.65 -27.12
C ARG A 275 9.80 -1.46 -26.49
N SER A 276 10.88 -0.83 -26.01
CA SER A 276 11.99 -1.56 -25.43
C SER A 276 11.69 -1.95 -23.97
N THR A 277 11.21 -3.18 -23.74
CA THR A 277 11.24 -3.80 -22.41
C THR A 277 12.25 -4.94 -22.37
N PRO A 278 13.21 -4.92 -21.43
CA PRO A 278 14.02 -6.09 -21.17
C PRO A 278 13.16 -7.19 -20.53
N THR A 279 13.19 -8.38 -21.13
CA THR A 279 12.58 -9.61 -20.63
C THR A 279 13.06 -9.90 -19.20
N LEU A 280 12.13 -10.35 -18.35
CA LEU A 280 12.44 -10.77 -16.98
C LEU A 280 13.30 -12.04 -16.98
N THR A 281 14.62 -11.88 -16.92
CA THR A 281 15.51 -13.00 -16.58
C THR A 281 15.48 -13.17 -15.06
N LEU A 282 14.72 -14.15 -14.59
CA LEU A 282 14.81 -14.64 -13.22
C LEU A 282 16.14 -15.39 -13.06
N ILE A 283 17.18 -14.71 -12.58
CA ILE A 283 18.41 -15.37 -12.14
C ILE A 283 18.08 -16.09 -10.82
N ARG A 284 17.75 -17.38 -10.91
CA ARG A 284 17.74 -18.27 -9.74
C ARG A 284 19.19 -18.68 -9.48
N SER A 285 19.76 -18.22 -8.36
CA SER A 285 21.00 -18.80 -7.86
C SER A 285 20.69 -20.19 -7.29
N GLU A 286 21.27 -21.24 -7.88
CA GLU A 286 21.21 -22.61 -7.34
C GLU A 286 21.98 -22.77 -6.02
N ASN A 287 22.69 -21.73 -5.56
CA ASN A 287 23.53 -21.76 -4.37
C ASN A 287 22.91 -21.13 -3.12
N SER A 288 21.58 -21.20 -2.97
CA SER A 288 20.96 -21.04 -1.64
C SER A 288 21.03 -22.35 -0.84
N ARG A 289 22.23 -22.93 -0.72
CA ARG A 289 22.50 -23.93 0.31
C ARG A 289 22.29 -23.25 1.65
N LYS A 290 21.27 -23.71 2.39
CA LYS A 290 21.03 -23.36 3.79
C LYS A 290 22.37 -23.47 4.52
N PHE A 291 22.87 -22.36 5.07
CA PHE A 291 23.94 -22.44 6.05
C PHE A 291 23.44 -23.33 7.19
N PRO A 292 24.14 -24.42 7.55
CA PRO A 292 23.75 -25.23 8.68
C PRO A 292 23.78 -24.35 9.94
N ALA A 293 22.72 -24.43 10.73
CA ALA A 293 22.65 -23.77 12.02
C ALA A 293 23.86 -24.20 12.86
N ILE A 294 24.60 -23.21 13.37
CA ILE A 294 25.68 -23.43 14.33
C ILE A 294 25.06 -24.14 15.54
N GLY A 295 25.41 -25.41 15.70
CA GLY A 295 24.95 -26.25 16.80
C GLY A 295 25.34 -25.64 18.15
N ARG A 296 24.38 -25.61 19.08
CA ARG A 296 24.64 -25.32 20.49
C ARG A 296 25.69 -26.30 21.00
N ARG A 297 26.77 -25.77 21.57
CA ARG A 297 27.67 -26.52 22.45
C ARG A 297 26.82 -27.14 23.57
N GLU A 298 26.73 -28.46 23.61
CA GLU A 298 26.32 -29.16 24.82
C GLU A 298 27.42 -28.97 25.87
N SER A 299 27.08 -28.23 26.92
CA SER A 299 27.77 -28.28 28.20
C SER A 299 27.47 -29.63 28.86
N ARG A 300 28.38 -30.58 28.78
CA ARG A 300 28.44 -31.71 29.72
C ARG A 300 29.55 -31.44 30.73
N GLY A 301 29.14 -31.14 31.96
CA GLY A 301 29.97 -31.22 33.15
C GLY A 301 29.59 -32.44 33.97
N ALA A 302 30.58 -32.94 34.72
CA ALA A 302 30.53 -33.86 35.86
C ALA A 302 30.11 -35.32 35.59
N VAL A 303 31.08 -36.23 35.62
CA VAL A 303 31.46 -36.98 36.84
C VAL A 303 32.99 -37.03 36.92
#